data_AF-A0A8T6VDQ8-F1
#
_entry.id   AF-A0A8T6VDQ8-F1
#
_cell.length_a   1.000
_cell.length_b   1.000
_cell.length_c   1.000
_cell.angle_alpha   90.00
_cell.angle_beta   90.00
_cell.angle_gamma   90.00
#
_symmetry.space_group_name_H-M   'P 1'
#
loop_
_entity.id
_entity.type
_entity.pdbx_description
1 polymer ?
#
loop_
_entity_poly.entity_id
_entity_poly.type
_entity_poly.pdbx_seq_one_letter_code
_entity_poly.pdbx_strand_id
1 'polypeptide(L)' 'ATVYVPKLKRWMELCGMGMFRPEVLAPMGIKHPVLAWGGGLERIAMLQLGLDDIRLLYGNRLSWIRRTPVCR' A
#
# COMPACT_ATOMS: atom_id res chain seq x y z
N ALA A 1 -10.05 2.02 5.94
CA ALA A 1 -9.45 1.35 4.77
C ALA A 1 -9.43 2.26 3.55
N THR A 2 -10.49 3.04 3.31
CA THR A 2 -10.62 3.98 2.20
C THR A 2 -10.20 5.40 2.58
N VAL A 3 -9.48 6.07 1.67
CA VAL A 3 -9.04 7.47 1.79
C VAL A 3 -9.51 8.23 0.55
N TYR A 4 -10.01 9.45 0.78
CA TYR A 4 -10.40 10.33 -0.31
C TYR A 4 -9.17 10.98 -0.92
N VAL A 5 -8.99 10.82 -2.24
CA VAL A 5 -7.88 11.42 -2.98
C VAL A 5 -8.39 12.67 -3.71
N PRO A 6 -8.05 13.90 -3.28
CA PRO A 6 -8.57 15.13 -3.88
C PRO A 6 -8.18 15.30 -5.35
N LYS A 7 -6.97 14.84 -5.73
CA LYS A 7 -6.47 14.90 -7.10
C LYS A 7 -7.32 14.10 -8.09
N LEU A 8 -7.87 12.97 -7.64
CA LEU A 8 -8.70 12.08 -8.46
C LEU A 8 -10.19 12.30 -8.24
N LYS A 9 -10.59 13.07 -7.20
CA LYS A 9 -11.97 13.28 -6.74
C LYS A 9 -12.73 11.96 -6.46
N ARG A 10 -12.03 10.96 -5.90
CA ARG A 10 -12.60 9.62 -5.63
C ARG A 10 -12.16 9.09 -4.28
N TRP A 11 -13.00 8.27 -3.68
CA TRP A 11 -12.62 7.40 -2.58
C TRP A 11 -11.84 6.21 -3.12
N MET A 12 -10.66 5.96 -2.56
CA MET A 12 -9.81 4.85 -2.95
C MET A 12 -9.43 4.04 -1.73
N GLU A 13 -9.44 2.71 -1.87
CA GLU A 13 -8.99 1.82 -0.81
C GLU A 13 -7.46 1.80 -0.75
N LEU A 14 -6.91 2.11 0.41
CA LEU A 14 -5.46 2.17 0.64
C LEU A 14 -4.95 0.95 1.41
N CYS A 15 -5.65 0.55 2.47
CA CYS A 15 -5.21 -0.53 3.35
C CYS A 15 -6.39 -1.40 3.78
N GLY A 16 -6.23 -2.71 3.68
CA GLY A 16 -7.09 -3.69 4.33
C GLY A 16 -6.67 -3.88 5.78
N MET A 17 -7.63 -4.07 6.68
CA MET A 17 -7.38 -4.36 8.09
C MET A 17 -8.33 -5.46 8.55
N GLY A 18 -7.89 -6.31 9.46
CA GLY A 18 -8.70 -7.40 9.99
C GLY A 18 -8.12 -8.02 11.25
N MET A 19 -8.96 -8.73 12.00
CA MET A 19 -8.52 -9.58 13.08
C MET A 19 -8.33 -11.01 12.58
N PHE A 20 -7.25 -11.66 13.01
CA PHE A 20 -7.05 -13.06 12.71
C PHE A 20 -8.10 -13.91 13.41
N ARG A 21 -8.62 -14.87 12.66
CA ARG A 21 -9.50 -15.91 13.18
C ARG A 21 -8.73 -16.85 14.12
N PRO A 22 -9.36 -17.35 15.20
CA PRO A 22 -8.69 -18.20 16.18
C PRO A 22 -8.13 -19.49 15.58
N GLU A 23 -8.72 -20.03 14.51
CA GLU A 23 -8.23 -21.23 13.83
C GLU A 23 -6.86 -21.03 13.17
N VAL A 24 -6.53 -19.80 12.76
CA VAL A 24 -5.23 -19.45 12.19
C VAL A 24 -4.17 -19.24 13.28
N LEU A 25 -4.61 -18.80 14.47
CA LEU A 25 -3.74 -18.53 15.62
C LEU A 25 -3.43 -19.78 16.45
N ALA A 26 -4.35 -20.76 16.46
CA ALA A 26 -4.23 -22.03 17.18
C ALA A 26 -2.93 -22.82 16.88
N PRO A 27 -2.51 -23.04 15.62
CA PRO A 27 -1.26 -23.75 15.33
C PRO A 27 0.00 -22.97 15.75
N MET A 28 -0.09 -21.65 15.92
CA MET A 28 1.01 -20.81 16.43
C MET A 28 1.03 -20.71 17.96
N GLY A 29 0.08 -21.33 18.66
CA GLY A 29 -0.02 -21.28 20.12
C GLY A 29 -0.46 -19.91 20.67
N ILE A 30 -0.96 -19.01 19.82
CA ILE A 30 -1.35 -17.66 20.20
C ILE A 30 -2.81 -17.67 20.70
N LYS A 31 -3.01 -17.29 21.96
CA LYS A 31 -4.33 -17.24 22.61
C LYS A 31 -4.98 -15.85 22.64
N HIS A 32 -4.28 -14.85 22.12
CA HIS A 32 -4.73 -13.46 22.12
C HIS A 32 -5.25 -13.03 20.76
N PRO A 33 -6.25 -12.12 20.69
CA PRO A 33 -6.71 -11.58 19.43
C PRO A 33 -5.57 -10.77 18.78
N VAL A 34 -5.23 -11.11 17.54
CA VAL A 34 -4.18 -10.43 16.76
C VAL A 34 -4.84 -9.63 15.65
N LEU A 35 -4.49 -8.35 15.57
CA LEU A 35 -4.89 -7.45 14.50
C LEU A 35 -3.80 -7.40 13.43
N ALA A 36 -4.19 -7.50 12.17
CA ALA A 36 -3.33 -7.28 11.03
C ALA A 36 -3.86 -6.16 10.15
N TRP A 37 -2.93 -5.38 9.61
CA TRP A 37 -3.19 -4.46 8.53
C TRP A 37 -2.19 -4.69 7.40
N GLY A 38 -2.64 -4.43 6.18
CA GLY A 38 -1.82 -4.52 4.99
C GLY A 38 -2.22 -3.42 4.02
N GLY A 39 -1.24 -2.61 3.61
CA GLY A 39 -1.39 -1.60 2.56
C GLY A 39 -0.39 -1.88 1.46
N GLY A 40 -0.82 -1.74 0.21
CA GLY A 40 0.07 -1.85 -0.94
C GLY A 40 0.91 -0.59 -1.07
N LEU A 41 2.21 -0.67 -0.78
CA LEU A 41 3.13 0.46 -0.88
C LEU A 41 3.17 1.00 -2.32
N GLU A 42 3.10 0.13 -3.32
CA GLU A 42 3.14 0.53 -4.72
C GLU A 42 1.98 1.48 -5.08
N ARG A 43 0.80 1.27 -4.49
CA ARG A 43 -0.38 2.11 -4.75
C ARG A 43 -0.19 3.52 -4.18
N ILE A 44 0.41 3.63 -2.99
CA ILE A 44 0.74 4.91 -2.37
C ILE A 44 1.82 5.62 -3.19
N ALA A 45 2.86 4.89 -3.61
CA ALA A 45 3.94 5.42 -4.43
C ALA A 45 3.45 5.94 -5.79
N MET A 46 2.55 5.21 -6.45
CA MET A 46 1.93 5.64 -7.71
C MET A 46 1.11 6.92 -7.53
N LEU A 47 0.31 7.02 -6.46
CA LEU A 47 -0.47 8.24 -6.17
C LEU A 47 0.42 9.45 -5.87
N GLN A 48 1.53 9.23 -5.15
CA GLN A 48 2.45 10.30 -4.78
C GLN A 48 3.25 10.80 -5.99
N LEU A 49 3.70 9.88 -6.84
CA LEU A 49 4.49 10.18 -8.04
C LEU A 49 3.64 10.50 -9.28
N GLY A 50 2.31 10.39 -9.18
CA GLY A 50 1.39 10.63 -10.29
C GLY A 50 1.55 9.63 -11.43
N LEU A 51 1.88 8.38 -11.12
CA LEU A 51 2.07 7.32 -12.10
C LEU A 51 0.77 6.54 -12.29
N ASP A 52 0.32 6.41 -13.54
CA ASP A 52 -0.81 5.54 -13.89
C ASP A 52 -0.41 4.06 -14.02
N ASP A 53 0.89 3.78 -14.22
CA ASP A 53 1.38 2.43 -14.47
C ASP A 53 2.50 2.02 -13.49
N ILE A 54 2.27 0.93 -12.76
CA ILE A 54 3.21 0.36 -11.78
C ILE A 54 4.53 -0.07 -12.42
N ARG A 55 4.54 -0.43 -13.71
CA ARG A 55 5.74 -0.88 -14.43
C ARG A 55 6.79 0.21 -14.53
N LEU A 56 6.39 1.48 -14.40
CA LEU A 56 7.31 2.61 -14.36
C LEU A 56 8.21 2.58 -13.12
N LEU A 57 7.72 2.05 -12.00
CA LEU A 57 8.52 1.87 -10.77
C LEU A 57 9.61 0.80 -10.96
N TYR A 58 9.31 -0.28 -11.68
CA TYR A 58 10.23 -1.41 -11.87
C TYR A 58 11.09 -1.31 -13.12
N GLY A 59 10.77 -0.42 -14.06
CA GLY A 59 11.47 -0.29 -15.35
C GLY A 59 12.88 0.31 -15.30
N ASN A 60 13.43 0.54 -14.10
CA ASN A 60 14.79 1.01 -13.80
C ASN A 60 15.34 2.10 -14.75
N ARG A 61 14.48 3.06 -15.15
CA ARG A 61 14.89 4.15 -16.04
C ARG A 61 15.71 5.18 -15.26
N LEU A 62 17.03 5.11 -15.38
CA LEU A 62 17.99 6.00 -14.71
C LEU A 62 17.68 7.50 -14.91
N SER A 63 17.23 7.88 -16.11
CA SER A 63 16.87 9.27 -16.42
C SER A 63 15.63 9.76 -15.69
N TRP A 64 14.71 8.84 -15.34
CA TRP A 64 13.53 9.15 -14.53
C TRP A 64 13.93 9.21 -13.05
N ILE A 65 14.63 8.21 -12.54
CA ILE A 65 15.10 8.15 -11.14
C ILE A 65 15.89 9.40 -10.74
N ARG A 66 16.76 9.90 -11.62
CA ARG A 66 17.55 11.12 -11.37
C ARG A 66 16.73 12.41 -11.37
N ARG A 67 15.58 12.42 -12.04
CA ARG A 67 14.68 13.59 -12.13
C ARG A 67 13.57 13.56 -11.07
N THR A 68 13.23 12.38 -10.57
CA THR A 68 12.20 12.21 -9.54
C THR A 68 12.68 12.85 -8.23
N PRO A 69 11.89 13.76 -7.62
CA PRO A 69 12.22 14.34 -6.34
C PRO A 69 12.20 13.27 -5.23
N VAL A 70 13.08 13.41 -4.24
CA VAL A 70 13.09 12.53 -3.07
C VAL A 70 11.77 12.70 -2.32
N CYS A 71 10.94 11.65 -2.28
CA CYS A 71 9.76 11.61 -1.43
C CYS A 71 10.21 11.46 0.03
N ARG A 72 9.78 12.39 0.89
CA ARG A 72 10.11 12.43 2.32
C ARG A 72 8.85 12.25 3.16
#